data_AF-A0A969ZP31-F1
#
_entry.id   AF-A0A969ZP31-F1
#
_cell.length_a   1.000
_cell.length_b   1.000
_cell.length_c   1.000
_cell.angle_alpha   90.00
_cell.angle_beta   90.00
_cell.angle_gamma   90.00
#
_symmetry.space_group_name_H-M   'P 1'
#
loop_
_entity.id
_entity.type
_entity.pdbx_description
1 polymer ?
#
loop_
_entity_poly.entity_id
_entity_poly.type
_entity_poly.pdbx_seq_one_letter_code
_entity_poly.pdbx_strand_id
1 'polypeptide(L)'
;MNKKNFKKILCIMLCLILSLSAVACQSTPEETDVASMFKAGTYIGVANGHNGEIKVEVTVDEESIKEIKVLEHNESPGISDPAIERIPQAIVDSQSLAVDAISGATVTSDAIILAITNALKEAGADIDALMAKKDAEEGERETIEETTDVVVIGGGGAGLAAAVSAHQNGAEVILVEKMPRL
;
A
#
# COMPACT_ATOMS: atom_id res chain seq x y z
N MET A 1 43.06 -46.67 43.10
CA MET A 1 43.15 -46.12 41.72
C MET A 1 44.56 -45.57 41.52
N ASN A 2 45.35 -46.13 40.60
CA ASN A 2 46.77 -45.76 40.44
C ASN A 2 46.92 -44.28 40.06
N LYS A 3 47.81 -43.53 40.74
CA LYS A 3 48.04 -42.08 40.54
C LYS A 3 48.32 -41.71 39.07
N LYS A 4 48.86 -42.65 38.29
CA LYS A 4 49.14 -42.50 36.85
C LYS A 4 47.87 -42.56 35.98
N ASN A 5 46.85 -43.29 36.41
CA ASN A 5 45.56 -43.40 35.72
C ASN A 5 44.61 -42.27 36.15
N PHE A 6 44.73 -41.78 37.39
CA PHE A 6 43.98 -40.61 37.88
C PHE A 6 44.34 -39.32 37.13
N LYS A 7 45.63 -39.07 36.86
CA LYS A 7 46.07 -37.93 36.04
C LYS A 7 45.60 -38.03 34.58
N LYS A 8 45.53 -39.24 34.01
CA LYS A 8 45.02 -39.45 32.65
C LYS A 8 43.51 -39.20 32.56
N ILE A 9 42.75 -39.66 33.54
CA ILE A 9 41.30 -39.42 33.62
C ILE A 9 41.01 -37.93 33.87
N LEU A 10 41.81 -37.26 34.71
CA LEU A 10 41.70 -35.82 34.96
C LEU A 10 42.04 -34.99 33.71
N CYS A 11 43.04 -35.37 32.90
CA CYS A 11 43.34 -34.72 31.62
C CYS A 11 42.25 -34.96 30.57
N ILE A 12 41.66 -36.16 30.49
CA ILE A 12 40.59 -36.46 29.53
C ILE A 12 39.30 -35.71 29.89
N MET A 13 38.99 -35.60 31.19
CA MET A 13 37.84 -34.82 31.68
C MET A 13 38.05 -33.30 31.48
N LEU A 14 39.28 -32.81 31.63
CA LEU A 14 39.62 -31.40 31.39
C LEU A 14 39.58 -31.04 29.88
N CYS A 15 39.95 -31.97 28.99
CA CYS A 15 39.84 -31.78 27.54
C CYS A 15 38.38 -31.86 27.06
N LEU A 16 37.53 -32.68 27.67
CA LEU A 16 36.11 -32.79 27.31
C LEU A 16 35.31 -31.52 27.71
N ILE A 17 35.72 -30.86 28.79
CA ILE A 17 35.10 -29.62 29.28
C ILE A 17 35.57 -28.41 28.45
N LEU A 18 36.77 -28.46 27.85
CA LEU A 18 37.26 -27.41 26.95
C LEU A 18 36.60 -27.48 25.56
N SER A 19 36.19 -28.66 25.10
CA SER A 19 35.51 -28.84 23.81
C SER A 19 34.03 -28.41 23.79
N LEU A 20 33.43 -28.11 24.95
CA LEU A 20 32.03 -27.68 25.06
C LEU A 20 31.85 -26.15 25.02
N SER A 21 32.95 -25.40 24.85
CA SER A 21 32.95 -23.92 24.81
C SER A 21 33.12 -23.33 23.40
N ALA A 22 33.12 -24.16 22.35
CA ALA A 22 33.33 -23.74 20.96
C ALA A 22 32.09 -23.91 20.03
N VAL A 23 30.91 -24.19 20.59
CA VAL A 23 29.62 -24.13 19.84
C VAL A 23 28.76 -22.99 20.39
N ALA A 24 29.36 -21.82 20.53
CA ALA A 24 28.70 -20.55 20.87
C ALA A 24 28.88 -19.48 19.77
N CYS A 25 29.37 -19.89 18.59
CA CYS A 25 29.47 -19.06 17.38
C CYS A 25 28.94 -19.83 16.16
N GLN A 26 27.74 -20.40 16.26
CA GLN A 26 26.87 -20.38 15.10
C GLN A 26 26.15 -19.06 15.21
N SER A 27 26.53 -18.12 14.35
CA SER A 27 25.65 -17.05 13.92
C SER A 27 24.31 -17.69 13.56
N THR A 28 23.38 -17.71 14.52
CA THR A 28 21.99 -17.39 14.22
C THR A 28 22.05 -16.24 13.23
N PRO A 29 21.28 -16.28 12.13
CA PRO A 29 21.01 -15.05 11.40
C PRO A 29 20.63 -14.05 12.48
N GLU A 30 21.35 -12.93 12.55
CA GLU A 30 20.74 -11.76 13.15
C GLU A 30 19.41 -11.66 12.40
N GLU A 31 18.32 -12.01 13.10
CA GLU A 31 17.05 -11.36 12.85
C GLU A 31 17.42 -9.90 13.00
N THR A 32 17.72 -9.27 11.86
CA THR A 32 17.39 -7.88 11.68
C THR A 32 16.00 -7.77 12.24
N ASP A 33 15.87 -7.13 13.39
CA ASP A 33 14.62 -6.68 13.98
C ASP A 33 14.08 -5.61 13.01
N VAL A 34 13.70 -6.05 11.80
CA VAL A 34 12.75 -5.37 10.96
C VAL A 34 11.47 -5.48 11.75
N ALA A 35 11.13 -4.41 12.46
CA ALA A 35 9.88 -4.32 13.18
C ALA A 35 8.77 -4.82 12.26
N SER A 36 8.20 -5.99 12.57
CA SER A 36 7.18 -6.64 11.76
C SER A 36 6.00 -5.66 11.65
N MET A 37 5.78 -5.12 10.46
CA MET A 37 4.74 -4.12 10.19
C MET A 37 3.35 -4.76 10.20
N PHE A 38 3.28 -6.05 9.89
CA PHE A 38 2.05 -6.82 9.89
C PHE A 38 2.28 -8.22 10.47
N LYS A 39 1.19 -8.85 10.91
CA LYS A 39 1.12 -10.28 11.06
C LYS A 39 0.82 -10.90 9.70
N ALA A 40 1.72 -11.72 9.18
CA ALA A 40 1.55 -12.37 7.89
C ALA A 40 0.24 -13.19 7.84
N GLY A 41 -0.49 -13.04 6.73
CA GLY A 41 -1.77 -13.70 6.55
C GLY A 41 -2.67 -13.01 5.53
N THR A 42 -3.89 -13.53 5.43
CA THR A 42 -4.94 -12.98 4.58
C THR A 42 -6.10 -12.54 5.46
N TYR A 43 -6.54 -11.30 5.26
CA TYR A 43 -7.52 -10.61 6.09
C TYR A 43 -8.67 -10.09 5.24
N ILE A 44 -9.88 -10.16 5.77
CA ILE A 44 -11.08 -9.67 5.09
C ILE A 44 -11.54 -8.39 5.76
N GLY A 45 -11.64 -7.33 4.97
CA GLY A 45 -12.16 -6.05 5.38
C GLY A 45 -13.48 -5.75 4.69
N VAL A 46 -14.40 -5.14 5.43
CA VAL A 46 -15.69 -4.70 4.91
C VAL A 46 -15.91 -3.23 5.25
N ALA A 47 -16.50 -2.49 4.31
CA ALA A 47 -16.96 -1.13 4.52
C ALA A 47 -18.21 -0.84 3.69
N ASN A 48 -18.99 0.14 4.12
CA ASN A 48 -20.14 0.62 3.35
C ASN A 48 -19.67 1.54 2.23
N GLY A 49 -19.91 1.12 0.98
CA GLY A 49 -19.79 1.94 -0.23
C GLY A 49 -21.03 2.77 -0.51
N HIS A 50 -21.10 3.33 -1.71
CA HIS A 50 -22.21 4.18 -2.13
C HIS A 50 -23.52 3.39 -2.30
N ASN A 51 -23.46 2.23 -2.96
CA ASN A 51 -24.63 1.39 -3.24
C ASN A 51 -24.72 0.11 -2.39
N GLY A 52 -23.83 -0.07 -1.42
CA GLY A 52 -23.85 -1.24 -0.54
C GLY A 52 -22.46 -1.57 0.02
N GLU A 53 -22.37 -2.67 0.75
CA GLU A 53 -21.10 -3.12 1.31
C GLU A 53 -20.10 -3.49 0.21
N ILE A 54 -18.83 -3.17 0.47
CA ILE A 54 -17.66 -3.58 -0.30
C ILE A 54 -16.82 -4.49 0.59
N LYS A 55 -16.51 -5.67 0.08
CA LYS A 55 -15.68 -6.68 0.76
C LYS A 55 -14.34 -6.80 0.02
N VAL A 56 -13.26 -6.65 0.76
CA VAL A 56 -11.89 -6.70 0.24
C VAL A 56 -11.08 -7.75 0.99
N GLU A 57 -10.31 -8.53 0.26
CA GLU A 57 -9.29 -9.44 0.78
C GLU A 57 -7.92 -8.79 0.65
N VAL A 58 -7.16 -8.74 1.74
CA VAL A 58 -5.81 -8.19 1.80
C VAL A 58 -4.86 -9.27 2.25
N THR A 59 -3.84 -9.55 1.45
CA THR A 59 -2.76 -10.47 1.79
C THR A 59 -1.50 -9.68 2.13
N VAL A 60 -0.93 -9.96 3.30
CA VAL A 60 0.29 -9.30 3.81
C VAL A 60 1.32 -10.35 4.22
N ASP A 61 2.60 -10.01 4.08
CA ASP A 61 3.67 -10.67 4.84
C ASP A 61 4.06 -9.80 6.05
N GLU A 62 5.15 -10.12 6.73
CA GLU A 62 5.56 -9.39 7.94
C GLU A 62 6.02 -7.94 7.63
N GLU A 63 6.35 -7.63 6.38
CA GLU A 63 6.98 -6.37 5.97
C GLU A 63 6.08 -5.51 5.07
N SER A 64 5.13 -6.11 4.35
CA SER A 64 4.48 -5.48 3.20
C SER A 64 3.11 -6.06 2.84
N ILE A 65 2.32 -5.23 2.17
CA ILE A 65 1.07 -5.57 1.51
C ILE A 65 1.39 -6.22 0.17
N LYS A 66 1.03 -7.50 -0.01
CA LYS A 66 1.33 -8.26 -1.23
C LYS A 66 0.24 -8.17 -2.28
N GLU A 67 -1.01 -8.23 -1.84
CA GLU A 67 -2.13 -8.31 -2.76
C GLU A 67 -3.39 -7.77 -2.10
N ILE A 68 -4.22 -7.10 -2.89
CA ILE A 68 -5.53 -6.62 -2.48
C ILE A 68 -6.54 -7.01 -3.56
N LYS A 69 -7.60 -7.73 -3.19
CA LYS A 69 -8.67 -8.16 -4.09
C LYS A 69 -10.02 -7.66 -3.59
N VAL A 70 -10.76 -6.95 -4.45
CA VAL A 70 -12.18 -6.66 -4.18
C VAL A 70 -12.99 -7.92 -4.49
N LEU A 71 -13.55 -8.55 -3.46
CA LEU A 71 -14.29 -9.81 -3.58
C LEU A 71 -15.75 -9.58 -3.97
N GLU A 72 -16.40 -8.60 -3.33
CA GLU A 72 -17.82 -8.30 -3.52
C GLU A 72 -18.04 -6.78 -3.41
N HIS A 73 -18.89 -6.24 -4.28
CA HIS A 73 -19.37 -4.86 -4.21
C HIS A 73 -20.72 -4.74 -4.92
N ASN A 74 -21.49 -3.71 -4.58
CA ASN A 74 -22.75 -3.38 -5.27
C ASN A 74 -22.67 -2.02 -6.00
N GLU A 75 -21.46 -1.55 -6.27
CA GLU A 75 -21.22 -0.22 -6.84
C GLU A 75 -21.64 -0.08 -8.30
N SER A 76 -21.81 1.16 -8.73
CA SER A 76 -22.27 1.52 -10.08
C SER A 76 -21.27 1.05 -11.15
N PRO A 77 -21.66 0.11 -12.06
CA PRO A 77 -20.79 -0.34 -13.13
C PRO A 77 -20.39 0.80 -14.06
N GLY A 78 -19.14 0.80 -14.52
CA GLY A 78 -18.58 1.84 -15.40
C GLY A 78 -18.16 3.13 -14.71
N ILE A 79 -18.73 3.43 -13.53
CA ILE A 79 -18.34 4.59 -12.69
C ILE A 79 -17.31 4.17 -11.64
N SER A 80 -17.54 3.04 -10.98
CA SER A 80 -16.70 2.55 -9.87
C SER A 80 -15.53 1.69 -10.32
N ASP A 81 -15.56 1.14 -11.53
CA ASP A 81 -14.53 0.24 -12.06
C ASP A 81 -13.10 0.83 -11.91
N PRO A 82 -12.85 2.11 -12.24
CA PRO A 82 -11.51 2.67 -12.06
C PRO A 82 -11.07 2.74 -10.60
N ALA A 83 -12.00 2.91 -9.64
CA ALA A 83 -11.67 2.89 -8.22
C ALA A 83 -11.38 1.46 -7.73
N ILE A 84 -12.18 0.48 -8.18
CA ILE A 84 -12.02 -0.94 -7.87
C ILE A 84 -10.69 -1.48 -8.38
N GLU A 85 -10.22 -1.02 -9.55
CA GLU A 85 -8.96 -1.46 -10.13
C GLU A 85 -7.75 -0.70 -9.56
N ARG A 86 -7.81 0.64 -9.52
CA ARG A 86 -6.62 1.48 -9.29
C ARG A 86 -6.29 1.71 -7.82
N ILE A 87 -7.29 1.78 -6.94
CA ILE A 87 -7.04 2.03 -5.51
C ILE A 87 -6.29 0.85 -4.86
N PRO A 88 -6.72 -0.42 -5.04
CA PRO A 88 -5.96 -1.58 -4.56
C PRO A 88 -4.53 -1.60 -5.09
N GLN A 89 -4.35 -1.37 -6.40
CA GLN A 89 -3.04 -1.36 -7.03
C GLN A 89 -2.14 -0.25 -6.46
N ALA A 90 -2.66 0.98 -6.34
CA ALA A 90 -1.90 2.10 -5.79
C ALA A 90 -1.43 1.85 -4.35
N ILE A 91 -2.25 1.18 -3.53
CA ILE A 91 -1.88 0.84 -2.15
C ILE A 91 -0.80 -0.25 -2.13
N VAL A 92 -0.90 -1.27 -2.99
CA VAL A 92 0.15 -2.30 -3.13
C VAL A 92 1.45 -1.68 -3.62
N ASP A 93 1.41 -0.75 -4.57
CA ASP A 93 2.62 -0.13 -5.13
C ASP A 93 3.27 0.85 -4.14
N SER A 94 2.47 1.66 -3.46
CA SER A 94 2.97 2.69 -2.53
C SER A 94 3.24 2.18 -1.12
N GLN A 95 2.70 1.01 -0.75
CA GLN A 95 2.68 0.49 0.62
C GLN A 95 2.08 1.51 1.62
N SER A 96 1.14 2.33 1.16
CA SER A 96 0.51 3.40 1.93
C SER A 96 -0.99 3.43 1.69
N LEU A 97 -1.74 3.82 2.72
CA LEU A 97 -3.18 4.08 2.62
C LEU A 97 -3.48 5.53 2.19
N ALA A 98 -2.46 6.39 2.13
CA ALA A 98 -2.58 7.79 1.72
C ALA A 98 -2.58 7.95 0.19
N VAL A 99 -3.47 7.21 -0.48
CA VAL A 99 -3.68 7.26 -1.93
C VAL A 99 -4.81 8.22 -2.30
N ASP A 100 -4.72 8.83 -3.48
CA ASP A 100 -5.74 9.76 -3.94
C ASP A 100 -7.03 9.04 -4.38
N ALA A 101 -8.17 9.59 -3.98
CA ALA A 101 -9.46 9.12 -4.46
C ALA A 101 -9.65 9.38 -5.97
N ILE A 102 -10.37 8.47 -6.63
CA ILE A 102 -10.72 8.57 -8.04
C ILE A 102 -11.85 9.60 -8.22
N SER A 103 -11.66 10.55 -9.14
CA SER A 103 -12.69 11.53 -9.48
C SER A 103 -13.96 10.86 -10.00
N GLY A 104 -15.12 11.34 -9.54
CA GLY A 104 -16.42 10.77 -9.88
C GLY A 104 -16.78 9.50 -9.09
N ALA A 105 -15.82 8.89 -8.38
CA ALA A 105 -16.00 7.69 -7.57
C ALA A 105 -15.42 7.86 -6.16
N THR A 106 -15.51 9.06 -5.58
CA THR A 106 -14.90 9.39 -4.28
C THR A 106 -15.45 8.53 -3.15
N VAL A 107 -16.77 8.41 -3.03
CA VAL A 107 -17.41 7.58 -1.98
C VAL A 107 -16.95 6.12 -2.08
N THR A 108 -16.88 5.58 -3.30
CA THR A 108 -16.40 4.22 -3.54
C THR A 108 -14.91 4.07 -3.23
N SER A 109 -14.09 5.06 -3.61
CA SER A 109 -12.64 5.07 -3.32
C SER A 109 -12.41 5.05 -1.81
N ASP A 110 -13.09 5.93 -1.07
CA ASP A 110 -12.97 6.04 0.38
C ASP A 110 -13.46 4.75 1.07
N ALA A 111 -14.52 4.13 0.55
CA ALA A 111 -15.02 2.86 1.06
C ALA A 111 -14.05 1.70 0.81
N ILE A 112 -13.39 1.63 -0.35
CA ILE A 112 -12.35 0.64 -0.62
C ILE A 112 -11.16 0.85 0.33
N ILE A 113 -10.68 2.09 0.48
CA ILE A 113 -9.60 2.43 1.42
C ILE A 113 -9.99 2.03 2.85
N LEU A 114 -11.23 2.29 3.25
CA LEU A 114 -11.74 1.93 4.57
C LEU A 114 -11.84 0.41 4.77
N ALA A 115 -12.31 -0.34 3.76
CA ALA A 115 -12.36 -1.80 3.81
C ALA A 115 -10.94 -2.38 3.98
N ILE A 116 -9.98 -1.90 3.17
CA ILE A 116 -8.56 -2.29 3.29
C ILE A 116 -8.01 -1.93 4.66
N THR A 117 -8.31 -0.72 5.16
CA THR A 117 -7.92 -0.26 6.50
C THR A 117 -8.43 -1.21 7.59
N ASN A 118 -9.68 -1.67 7.48
CA ASN A 118 -10.25 -2.60 8.43
C ASN A 118 -9.53 -3.97 8.38
N ALA A 119 -9.19 -4.48 7.20
CA ALA A 119 -8.41 -5.71 7.05
C ALA A 119 -7.00 -5.57 7.66
N LEU A 120 -6.32 -4.44 7.41
CA LEU A 120 -4.97 -4.19 7.92
C LEU A 120 -4.93 -3.98 9.44
N LYS A 121 -6.01 -3.43 10.04
CA LYS A 121 -6.15 -3.39 11.51
C LYS A 121 -6.16 -4.79 12.11
N GLU A 122 -6.83 -5.75 11.48
CA GLU A 122 -6.81 -7.15 11.91
C GLU A 122 -5.44 -7.81 11.74
N ALA A 123 -4.67 -7.35 10.75
CA ALA A 123 -3.27 -7.72 10.56
C ALA A 123 -2.31 -7.09 11.59
N GLY A 124 -2.81 -6.24 12.49
CA GLY A 124 -1.98 -5.56 13.50
C GLY A 124 -1.20 -4.37 12.96
N ALA A 125 -1.58 -3.83 11.80
CA ALA A 125 -0.92 -2.69 11.20
C ALA A 125 -1.08 -1.41 12.04
N ASP A 126 -0.02 -0.59 12.05
CA ASP A 126 -0.11 0.79 12.47
C ASP A 126 -0.71 1.65 11.34
N ILE A 127 -2.01 1.94 11.45
CA ILE A 127 -2.76 2.69 10.44
C ILE A 127 -2.27 4.14 10.32
N ASP A 128 -1.84 4.75 11.43
CA ASP A 128 -1.36 6.13 11.40
C ASP A 128 -0.04 6.21 10.62
N ALA A 129 0.83 5.21 10.77
CA ALA A 129 2.05 5.09 9.97
C ALA A 129 1.76 4.87 8.47
N LEU A 130 0.73 4.10 8.13
CA LEU A 130 0.33 3.86 6.73
C LEU A 130 -0.38 5.05 6.08
N MET A 131 -1.05 5.88 6.89
CA MET A 131 -1.71 7.12 6.47
C MET A 131 -0.78 8.33 6.48
N ALA A 132 0.38 8.24 7.14
CA ALA A 132 1.42 9.24 7.04
C ALA A 132 1.85 9.30 5.57
N LYS A 133 1.49 10.43 4.93
CA LYS A 133 1.77 10.67 3.51
C LYS A 133 3.28 10.59 3.31
N LYS A 134 3.77 9.44 2.86
CA LYS A 134 5.11 9.37 2.28
C LYS A 134 5.00 10.22 1.02
N ASP A 135 5.86 11.24 0.90
CA ASP A 135 5.91 12.04 -0.32
C ASP A 135 5.87 11.07 -1.49
N ALA A 136 4.80 11.15 -2.29
CA ALA A 136 4.61 10.24 -3.38
C ALA A 136 5.91 10.26 -4.18
N GLU A 137 6.55 9.11 -4.36
CA GLU A 137 7.63 9.03 -5.34
C GLU A 137 7.00 9.55 -6.63
N GLU A 138 7.48 10.71 -7.08
CA GLU A 138 7.13 11.30 -8.35
C GLU A 138 7.63 10.32 -9.41
N GLY A 139 6.82 9.30 -9.70
CA GLY A 139 6.94 8.58 -10.96
C GLY A 139 7.00 9.63 -12.05
N GLU A 140 7.95 9.50 -12.98
CA GLU A 140 8.26 10.48 -14.03
C GLU A 140 6.98 11.16 -14.54
N ARG A 141 6.72 12.38 -14.06
CA ARG A 141 5.69 13.25 -14.61
C ARG A 141 6.37 14.07 -15.68
N GLU A 142 6.07 13.77 -16.93
CA GLU A 142 6.43 14.68 -18.01
C GLU A 142 5.72 16.01 -17.76
N THR A 143 6.51 17.05 -17.51
CA THR A 143 5.98 18.41 -17.41
C THR A 143 5.79 18.93 -18.82
N ILE A 144 4.54 19.14 -19.21
CA ILE A 144 4.16 19.71 -20.48
C ILE A 144 3.90 21.20 -20.24
N GLU A 145 4.70 22.05 -20.87
CA GLU A 145 4.57 23.51 -20.81
C GLU A 145 3.86 24.00 -22.08
N GLU A 146 2.64 24.50 -21.95
CA GLU A 146 1.83 25.03 -23.07
C GLU A 146 1.33 26.43 -22.72
N THR A 147 1.19 27.29 -23.73
CA THR A 147 0.66 28.66 -23.57
C THR A 147 -0.70 28.75 -24.25
N THR A 148 -1.67 29.38 -23.60
CA THR A 148 -3.02 29.59 -24.12
C THR A 148 -3.62 30.86 -23.54
N ASP A 149 -4.70 31.38 -24.12
CA ASP A 149 -5.39 32.56 -23.60
C ASP A 149 -6.23 32.23 -22.36
N VAL A 150 -6.89 31.05 -22.36
CA VAL A 150 -7.80 30.61 -21.31
C VAL A 150 -7.57 29.14 -20.94
N VAL A 151 -7.39 28.88 -19.65
CA VAL A 151 -7.40 27.51 -19.09
C VAL A 151 -8.74 27.25 -18.40
N VAL A 152 -9.44 26.19 -18.79
CA VAL A 152 -10.67 25.72 -18.15
C VAL A 152 -10.38 24.45 -17.36
N ILE A 153 -10.67 24.47 -16.05
CA ILE A 153 -10.48 23.32 -15.16
C ILE A 153 -11.82 22.64 -14.93
N GLY A 154 -11.98 21.41 -15.43
CA GLY A 154 -13.18 20.58 -15.35
C GLY A 154 -14.00 20.60 -16.64
N GLY A 155 -14.29 19.41 -17.17
CA GLY A 155 -15.05 19.15 -18.40
C GLY A 155 -16.54 18.93 -18.20
N GLY A 156 -17.11 19.33 -17.06
CA GLY A 156 -18.55 19.29 -16.82
C GLY A 156 -19.34 20.32 -17.67
N GLY A 157 -20.67 20.34 -17.52
CA GLY A 157 -21.53 21.21 -18.34
C GLY A 157 -21.18 22.70 -18.28
N ALA A 158 -20.76 23.20 -17.11
CA ALA A 158 -20.30 24.58 -16.96
C ALA A 158 -18.93 24.82 -17.63
N GLY A 159 -18.00 23.88 -17.49
CA GLY A 159 -16.66 23.99 -18.07
C GLY A 159 -16.67 23.92 -19.58
N LEU A 160 -17.41 22.98 -20.16
CA LEU A 160 -17.61 22.91 -21.61
C LEU A 160 -18.33 24.16 -22.15
N ALA A 161 -19.36 24.65 -21.47
CA ALA A 161 -20.05 25.88 -21.87
C ALA A 161 -19.10 27.10 -21.84
N ALA A 162 -18.27 27.20 -20.80
CA ALA A 162 -17.26 28.25 -20.70
C ALA A 162 -16.21 28.13 -21.81
N ALA A 163 -15.70 26.92 -22.07
CA ALA A 163 -14.71 26.67 -23.12
C ALA A 163 -15.25 27.02 -24.52
N VAL A 164 -16.48 26.59 -24.82
CA VAL A 164 -17.15 26.91 -26.09
C VAL A 164 -17.35 28.41 -26.23
N SER A 165 -17.84 29.09 -25.18
CA SER A 165 -18.05 30.54 -25.20
C SER A 165 -16.75 31.31 -25.43
N ALA A 166 -15.69 30.96 -24.71
CA ALA A 166 -14.37 31.59 -24.87
C ALA A 166 -13.80 31.38 -26.28
N HIS A 167 -13.88 30.14 -26.79
CA HIS A 167 -13.43 29.83 -28.14
C HIS A 167 -14.23 30.57 -29.22
N GLN A 168 -15.56 30.67 -29.08
CA GLN A 168 -16.42 31.43 -29.99
C GLN A 168 -16.12 32.94 -30.00
N ASN A 169 -15.50 33.46 -28.93
CA ASN A 169 -15.02 34.83 -28.84
C ASN A 169 -13.54 34.98 -29.25
N GLY A 170 -12.95 33.93 -29.84
CA GLY A 170 -11.63 33.96 -30.46
C GLY A 170 -10.46 33.61 -29.54
N ALA A 171 -10.70 33.17 -28.30
CA ALA A 171 -9.64 32.72 -27.41
C ALA A 171 -9.14 31.33 -27.80
N GLU A 172 -7.83 31.10 -27.66
CA GLU A 172 -7.28 29.76 -27.54
C GLU A 172 -7.61 29.20 -26.16
N VAL A 173 -8.14 27.98 -26.10
CA VAL A 173 -8.63 27.38 -24.85
C VAL A 173 -8.04 26.00 -24.64
N ILE A 174 -7.37 25.81 -23.50
CA ILE A 174 -7.01 24.49 -22.99
C ILE A 174 -8.01 24.11 -21.90
N LEU A 175 -8.71 22.99 -22.09
CA LEU A 175 -9.58 22.41 -21.07
C LEU A 175 -8.91 21.18 -20.46
N VAL A 176 -8.81 21.14 -19.14
CA VAL A 176 -8.22 20.04 -18.38
C VAL A 176 -9.32 19.34 -17.58
N GLU A 177 -9.45 18.02 -17.73
CA GLU A 177 -10.35 17.19 -16.94
C GLU A 177 -9.54 16.07 -16.28
N LYS A 178 -9.84 15.77 -15.02
CA LYS A 178 -9.19 14.72 -14.23
C LYS A 178 -9.74 13.34 -14.57
N MET A 179 -11.03 13.24 -14.91
CA MET A 179 -11.66 11.97 -15.28
C MET A 179 -11.16 11.47 -16.64
N PRO A 180 -10.99 10.14 -16.82
CA PRO A 180 -10.49 9.55 -18.06
C PRO A 180 -11.49 9.61 -19.22
N ARG A 181 -12.73 10.08 -18.99
CA ARG A 181 -13.81 10.16 -19.97
C ARG A 181 -14.67 11.41 -19.69
N LEU A 182 -15.08 12.07 -20.77
CA LEU A 182 -16.03 13.18 -20.80
C LEU A 182 -17.46 12.67 -21.08
#